data_AF-A0A846I7H2-F1
#
_entry.id   AF-A0A846I7H2-F1
#
_cell.length_a   1.000
_cell.length_b   1.000
_cell.length_c   1.000
_cell.angle_alpha   90.00
_cell.angle_beta   90.00
_cell.angle_gamma   90.00
#
_symmetry.space_group_name_H-M   'P 1'
#
loop_
_entity.id
_entity.type
_entity.pdbx_description
1 polymer ?
#
loop_
_entity_poly.entity_id
_entity_poly.type
_entity_poly.pdbx_seq_one_letter_code
_entity_poly.pdbx_strand_id
1 'polypeptide(L)' 'MEAWRKKLDKYFNGELKLFEENYTITYPCILKRGRKRIKAKIDMDHGVIYNLKGKEIGKVKVV' A
#
# COMPACT_ATOMS: atom_id res chain seq x y z
N MET A 1 2.85 33.71 -12.49
CA MET A 1 3.59 32.71 -13.28
C MET A 1 3.43 31.39 -12.55
N GLU A 2 2.71 30.47 -13.17
CA GLU A 2 1.78 29.58 -12.48
C GLU A 2 2.48 28.50 -11.65
N ALA A 3 1.99 28.29 -10.42
CA ALA A 3 2.52 27.29 -9.49
C ALA A 3 2.57 25.87 -10.06
N TRP A 4 1.77 25.57 -11.11
CA TRP A 4 1.81 24.29 -11.81
C TRP A 4 3.13 24.07 -12.56
N ARG A 5 3.75 25.12 -13.11
CA ARG A 5 4.98 25.00 -13.90
C ARG A 5 6.19 24.64 -13.03
N LYS A 6 6.27 25.24 -11.83
CA LYS A 6 7.27 24.87 -10.81
C LYS A 6 7.10 23.42 -10.31
N LYS A 7 5.87 22.92 -10.21
CA LYS A 7 5.63 21.50 -9.85
C LYS A 7 6.05 20.57 -10.98
N LEU A 8 5.85 20.98 -12.23
CA LEU A 8 6.26 20.25 -13.42
C LEU A 8 7.79 20.14 -13.52
N ASP A 9 8.51 21.25 -13.33
CA ASP A 9 9.98 21.26 -13.36
C ASP A 9 10.56 20.37 -12.27
N LYS A 10 9.98 20.38 -11.06
CA LYS A 10 10.39 19.48 -9.98
C LYS A 10 10.13 18.01 -10.29
N TYR A 11 9.05 17.69 -11.03
CA TYR A 11 8.79 16.33 -11.49
C TYR A 11 9.85 15.87 -12.50
N PHE A 12 10.16 16.68 -13.51
CA PHE A 12 11.17 16.34 -14.52
C PHE A 12 12.60 16.29 -13.96
N ASN A 13 12.90 17.08 -12.92
CA ASN A 13 14.17 17.01 -12.20
C ASN A 13 14.27 15.85 -11.20
N GLY A 14 13.21 15.03 -11.06
CA GLY A 14 13.17 13.90 -10.13
C GLY A 14 13.02 14.28 -8.65
N GLU A 15 12.86 15.57 -8.34
CA GLU A 15 12.59 16.08 -6.98
C GLU A 15 11.15 15.79 -6.52
N LEU A 16 10.25 15.55 -7.47
CA LEU A 16 8.85 15.22 -7.22
C LEU A 16 8.56 13.87 -7.86
N LYS A 17 8.35 12.82 -7.08
CA LYS A 17 7.87 11.54 -7.61
C LYS A 17 6.35 11.55 -7.61
N LEU A 18 5.75 11.60 -8.81
CA LEU A 18 4.28 11.63 -8.95
C LEU A 18 3.58 10.35 -8.45
N PHE A 19 4.32 9.25 -8.25
CA PHE A 19 3.76 7.94 -7.94
C PHE A 19 4.63 7.13 -6.97
N GLU A 20 5.14 7.78 -5.91
CA GLU A 20 5.80 7.07 -4.81
C GLU A 20 4.80 6.43 -3.81
N GLU A 21 3.51 6.43 -4.15
CA GLU A 21 2.60 5.49 -3.52
C GLU A 21 2.92 4.13 -4.12
N ASN A 22 3.65 3.30 -3.36
CA ASN A 22 3.62 1.86 -3.53
C ASN A 22 2.15 1.44 -3.43
N TYR A 23 1.43 1.46 -4.56
CA TYR A 23 0.08 0.94 -4.69
C TYR A 23 0.20 -0.57 -4.52
N THR A 24 0.26 -1.01 -3.26
CA THR A 24 0.11 -2.40 -2.91
C THR A 24 -1.31 -2.79 -3.29
N ILE A 25 -1.46 -3.64 -4.32
CA ILE A 25 -2.77 -4.15 -4.72
C ILE A 25 -3.26 -5.03 -3.57
N THR A 26 -4.12 -4.46 -2.74
CA THR A 26 -4.62 -5.13 -1.55
C THR A 26 -5.98 -5.76 -1.82
N TYR A 27 -6.10 -7.06 -1.57
CA TYR A 27 -7.34 -7.82 -1.77
C TYR A 27 -8.06 -8.04 -0.43
N PRO A 28 -9.39 -7.85 -0.34
CA PRO A 28 -10.13 -8.11 0.88
C PRO A 28 -10.09 -9.60 1.21
N CYS A 29 -9.75 -9.93 2.46
CA CYS A 29 -9.63 -11.31 2.91
C CYS A 29 -10.15 -11.49 4.34
N ILE A 30 -10.31 -12.75 4.76
CA ILE A 30 -10.68 -13.09 6.14
C ILE A 30 -9.52 -13.88 6.75
N LEU A 31 -8.82 -13.27 7.69
CA LEU A 31 -7.80 -13.94 8.48
C LEU A 31 -8.47 -14.82 9.54
N LYS A 32 -8.24 -16.13 9.46
CA LYS A 32 -8.65 -17.09 10.49
C LYS A 32 -7.50 -17.25 11.49
N ARG A 33 -7.70 -16.82 12.74
CA ARG A 33 -6.71 -16.98 13.82
C ARG A 33 -7.40 -17.61 15.03
N GLY A 34 -7.14 -18.89 15.27
CA GLY A 34 -7.89 -19.70 16.23
C GLY A 34 -9.38 -19.79 15.86
N ARG A 35 -10.27 -19.58 16.84
CA ARG A 35 -11.74 -19.56 16.64
C ARG A 35 -12.29 -18.21 16.12
N LYS A 36 -11.44 -17.22 15.84
CA LYS A 36 -11.86 -15.88 15.41
C LYS A 36 -11.65 -15.66 13.90
N ARG A 37 -12.57 -14.92 13.29
CA ARG A 37 -12.51 -14.47 11.88
C ARG A 37 -12.34 -12.95 11.87
N ILE A 38 -11.26 -12.46 11.26
CA ILE A 38 -10.93 -11.03 11.23
C ILE A 38 -10.94 -10.57 9.78
N LYS A 39 -11.73 -9.52 9.47
CA LYS A 39 -11.71 -8.88 8.16
C LYS A 39 -10.39 -8.13 7.98
N ALA A 40 -9.70 -8.40 6.88
CA ALA A 40 -8.37 -7.91 6.59
C ALA A 40 -8.24 -7.60 5.10
N LYS A 41 -7.10 -7.04 4.72
CA LYS A 41 -6.67 -6.93 3.33
C LYS A 41 -5.28 -7.54 3.20
N ILE A 42 -5.03 -8.32 2.16
CA ILE A 42 -3.72 -8.92 1.90
C ILE A 42 -3.10 -8.28 0.66
N ASP A 43 -1.84 -7.91 0.81
CA ASP A 43 -0.93 -7.63 -0.28
C ASP A 43 -0.19 -8.94 -0.58
N MET A 44 -0.49 -9.50 -1.76
CA MET A 44 0.08 -10.77 -2.20
C MET A 44 1.50 -10.60 -2.73
N ASP A 45 1.83 -9.42 -3.24
CA ASP A 45 3.13 -9.15 -3.86
C ASP A 45 4.23 -9.04 -2.80
N HIS A 46 3.92 -8.38 -1.68
CA HIS A 46 4.85 -8.22 -0.56
C HIS A 46 4.58 -9.21 0.58
N GLY A 47 3.52 -10.02 0.48
CA GLY A 47 3.10 -10.96 1.51
C GLY A 47 2.69 -10.29 2.82
N VAL A 48 2.06 -9.12 2.78
CA VAL A 48 1.68 -8.36 3.99
C VAL A 48 0.17 -8.39 4.21
N ILE A 49 -0.28 -8.60 5.44
CA ILE A 49 -1.69 -8.57 5.82
C ILE A 49 -1.96 -7.32 6.66
N TYR A 50 -2.90 -6.50 6.19
CA TYR A 50 -3.38 -5.29 6.83
C TYR A 50 -4.77 -5.51 7.44
N ASN A 51 -5.08 -4.79 8.51
CA ASN A 51 -6.46 -4.65 8.97
C ASN A 51 -7.23 -3.62 8.11
N LEU A 52 -8.53 -3.47 8.36
CA LEU A 52 -9.37 -2.48 7.65
C LEU A 52 -8.95 -1.01 7.88
N LYS A 53 -8.11 -0.73 8.88
CA LYS A 53 -7.55 0.58 9.18
C LYS A 53 -6.16 0.80 8.55
N GLY A 54 -5.68 -0.14 7.72
CA GLY A 54 -4.38 -0.07 7.07
C GLY A 54 -3.17 -0.40 7.96
N LYS A 55 -3.38 -0.87 9.19
CA LYS A 55 -2.28 -1.31 10.08
C LYS A 55 -1.90 -2.74 9.76
N GLU A 56 -0.60 -3.00 9.65
CA GLU A 56 -0.05 -4.35 9.50
C GLU A 56 -0.42 -5.23 10.71
N ILE A 57 -0.95 -6.42 10.42
CA ILE A 57 -1.34 -7.43 11.42
C ILE A 57 -0.63 -8.77 11.23
N GLY A 58 0.14 -8.92 10.16
CA GLY A 58 0.98 -10.09 9.92
C GLY A 58 1.64 -10.07 8.55
N LYS A 59 2.60 -10.98 8.37
CA LYS A 59 3.24 -11.25 7.07
C LYS A 59 3.12 -12.74 6.74
N VAL A 60 2.93 -13.03 5.47
CA VAL A 60 3.01 -14.35 4.85
C VAL A 60 4.38 -14.44 4.19
N LYS A 61 5.09 -15.55 4.39
CA LYS A 61 6.29 -15.83 3.58
C LYS A 61 5.84 -16.05 2.15
N VAL A 62 6.23 -15.15 1.26
CA VAL A 62 6.16 -15.38 -0.18
C VAL A 62 7.18 -16.49 -0.48
N VAL A 63 6.73 -17.56 -1.14
CA VAL A 63 7.56 -18.72 -1.53
C VAL A 63 8.33 -18.39 -2.80
#